data_AF-A0A7S2KCA9-F1
#
_entry.id   AF-A0A7S2KCA9-F1
#
_cell.length_a   1.000
_cell.length_b   1.000
_cell.length_c   1.000
_cell.angle_alpha   90.00
_cell.angle_beta   90.00
_cell.angle_gamma   90.00
#
_symmetry.space_group_name_H-M   'P 1'
#
loop_
_entity.id
_entity.type
_entity.pdbx_description
1 polymer ?
#
loop_
_entity_poly.entity_id
_entity_poly.type
_entity_poly.pdbx_seq_one_letter_code
_entity_poly.pdbx_strand_id
1 'polypeptide(L)'
;MEHKNRFDGKSSALNDGRLARLQSIGFRWAKRKGQASWEEKFKELKEYKAEYGNCHVPTKYKENTALGRWVSTQRSEYKKFCEGDTKSAMNADKIRRLESIGFAWFMVL
;
A
#
# COMPACT_ATOMS: atom_id res chain seq x y z
N MET A 1 -3.76 -18.75 6.74
CA MET A 1 -3.64 -17.91 7.96
C MET A 1 -2.22 -18.14 8.45
N GLU A 2 -1.27 -17.22 8.61
CA GLU A 2 -1.21 -15.77 8.88
C GLU A 2 0.16 -15.26 8.37
N HIS A 3 0.26 -13.99 7.97
CA HIS A 3 1.56 -13.28 7.95
C HIS A 3 1.31 -11.82 8.38
N LYS A 4 0.94 -11.67 9.64
CA LYS A 4 1.36 -10.53 10.46
C LYS A 4 2.58 -10.99 11.24
N ASN A 5 3.57 -10.12 11.42
CA ASN A 5 4.46 -10.02 12.58
C ASN A 5 5.80 -9.39 12.17
N ARG A 6 5.80 -8.05 12.13
CA ARG A 6 7.01 -7.28 12.44
C ARG A 6 6.70 -5.89 13.02
N PHE A 7 5.75 -5.83 13.95
CA PHE A 7 5.56 -4.69 14.86
C PHE A 7 5.16 -5.09 16.30
N ASP A 8 5.29 -6.36 16.67
CA ASP A 8 5.14 -6.78 18.06
C ASP A 8 6.39 -7.56 18.48
N GLY A 9 7.01 -7.13 19.58
CA GLY A 9 8.23 -7.69 20.15
C GLY A 9 8.08 -9.15 20.58
N LYS A 10 8.12 -10.07 19.62
CA LYS A 10 8.31 -11.51 19.83
C LYS A 10 9.50 -11.97 19.01
N SER A 11 10.45 -12.61 19.70
CA SER A 11 11.74 -13.11 19.19
C SER A 11 11.64 -13.66 17.76
N SER A 12 12.17 -12.90 16.80
CA SER A 12 12.28 -13.35 15.42
C SER A 12 13.65 -13.99 15.22
N ALA A 13 13.71 -15.13 14.52
CA ALA A 13 14.94 -15.82 14.12
C ALA A 13 15.86 -15.02 13.15
N LEU A 14 15.69 -13.70 13.10
CA LEU A 14 16.44 -12.75 12.29
C LEU A 14 17.09 -11.74 13.24
N ASN A 15 18.10 -12.21 13.96
CA ASN A 15 18.98 -11.37 14.76
C ASN A 15 19.85 -10.48 13.86
N ASP A 16 20.49 -9.48 14.45
CA ASP A 16 21.28 -8.47 13.73
C ASP A 16 22.42 -9.09 12.92
N GLY A 17 23.01 -10.18 13.42
CA GLY A 17 24.04 -10.94 12.69
C GLY A 17 23.52 -11.60 11.40
N ARG A 18 22.29 -12.13 11.43
CA ARG A 18 21.64 -12.68 10.23
C ARG A 18 21.28 -11.58 9.24
N LEU A 19 20.88 -10.40 9.72
CA LEU A 19 20.58 -9.25 8.87
C LEU A 19 21.84 -8.73 8.15
N ALA A 20 22.94 -8.54 8.87
CA ALA A 20 24.20 -8.08 8.30
C ALA A 20 24.75 -9.06 7.24
N ARG A 21 24.61 -10.37 7.48
CA ARG A 21 25.01 -11.39 6.50
C ARG A 21 24.18 -11.35 5.22
N LEU A 22 22.88 -11.12 5.32
CA LEU A 22 22.00 -10.98 4.16
C LEU A 22 22.32 -9.70 3.37
N GLN A 23 22.67 -8.60 4.05
CA GLN A 23 23.11 -7.36 3.40
C GLN A 23 24.44 -7.54 2.68
N SER A 24 25.41 -8.22 3.30
CA SER A 24 26.75 -8.45 2.74
C SER A 24 26.73 -9.26 1.44
N ILE A 25 25.78 -10.18 1.28
CA ILE A 25 25.63 -11.00 0.06
C ILE A 25 24.68 -10.37 -0.98
N GLY A 26 24.24 -9.13 -0.76
CA GLY A 26 23.29 -8.47 -1.66
C GLY A 26 21.94 -9.18 -1.76
N PHE A 27 21.50 -9.83 -0.67
CA PHE A 27 20.26 -10.60 -0.67
C PHE A 27 19.05 -9.69 -1.00
N ARG A 28 18.44 -9.93 -2.16
CA ARG A 28 17.23 -9.21 -2.59
C ARG A 28 16.01 -10.01 -2.14
N TRP A 29 15.16 -9.39 -1.34
CA TRP A 29 13.87 -9.96 -0.97
C TRP A 29 13.01 -10.12 -2.23
N ALA A 30 12.76 -11.36 -2.65
CA ALA A 30 11.83 -11.62 -3.75
C ALA A 30 10.42 -11.17 -3.34
N LYS A 31 9.83 -10.22 -4.07
CA LYS A 31 8.39 -9.90 -3.92
C LYS A 31 7.60 -11.17 -4.25
N ARG A 32 6.58 -11.51 -3.46
CA ARG A 32 5.67 -12.60 -3.78
C ARG A 32 5.06 -12.36 -5.16
N LYS A 33 5.15 -13.37 -6.04
CA LYS A 33 4.57 -13.35 -7.38
C LYS A 33 3.08 -12.99 -7.29
N GLY A 34 2.66 -11.91 -7.95
CA GLY A 34 1.24 -11.51 -8.02
C GLY A 34 0.77 -10.42 -7.04
N GLN A 35 1.62 -9.91 -6.13
CA GLN A 35 1.31 -8.68 -5.38
C GLN A 35 2.10 -7.50 -5.94
N ALA A 36 1.42 -6.66 -6.72
CA ALA A 36 1.94 -5.33 -7.03
C ALA A 36 2.13 -4.57 -5.72
N SER A 37 3.31 -3.99 -5.54
CA SER A 37 3.62 -3.13 -4.41
C SER A 37 2.74 -1.88 -4.43
N TRP A 38 2.64 -1.24 -3.26
CA TRP A 38 1.95 0.04 -3.13
C TRP A 38 2.49 1.07 -4.14
N GLU A 39 3.80 1.08 -4.39
CA GLU A 39 4.44 1.99 -5.34
C GLU A 39 3.99 1.78 -6.78
N GLU A 40 3.91 0.51 -7.21
CA GLU A 40 3.45 0.16 -8.57
C GLU A 40 1.99 0.61 -8.77
N LYS A 41 1.11 0.36 -7.78
CA LYS A 41 -0.28 0.83 -7.85
C LYS A 41 -0.43 2.34 -7.74
N PHE A 42 0.43 3.00 -6.97
CA PHE A 42 0.46 4.45 -6.93
C PHE A 42 0.89 5.05 -8.28
N LYS A 43 1.82 4.41 -8.99
CA LYS A 43 2.17 4.80 -10.36
C LYS A 43 0.99 4.64 -11.32
N GLU A 44 0.32 3.49 -11.31
CA GLU A 44 -0.88 3.25 -12.11
C GLU A 44 -1.99 4.28 -11.82
N LEU A 45 -2.16 4.69 -10.56
CA LEU A 45 -3.13 5.73 -10.21
C LEU A 45 -2.75 7.11 -10.78
N LYS A 46 -1.46 7.45 -10.84
CA LYS A 46 -1.01 8.69 -11.50
C LYS A 46 -1.29 8.67 -13.00
N GLU A 47 -1.09 7.52 -13.64
CA GLU A 47 -1.41 7.31 -15.06
C GLU A 47 -2.92 7.45 -15.29
N TYR A 48 -3.74 6.82 -14.46
CA TYR A 48 -5.20 7.00 -14.50
C TYR A 48 -5.59 8.47 -14.33
N LYS A 49 -4.98 9.19 -13.39
CA LYS A 49 -5.25 10.62 -13.22
C LYS A 49 -4.88 11.43 -14.45
N ALA A 50 -3.76 11.12 -15.09
CA ALA A 50 -3.34 11.82 -16.31
C ALA A 50 -4.33 11.60 -17.46
N GLU A 51 -4.94 10.41 -17.54
CA GLU A 51 -5.91 10.04 -18.57
C GLU A 51 -7.33 10.60 -18.30
N TYR A 52 -7.83 10.49 -17.06
CA TYR A 52 -9.22 10.83 -16.71
C TYR A 52 -9.37 12.15 -15.94
N GLY A 53 -8.25 12.81 -15.60
CA GLY A 53 -8.22 14.08 -14.85
C GLY A 53 -8.53 13.96 -13.35
N ASN A 54 -8.82 12.76 -12.84
CA ASN A 54 -9.22 12.53 -11.46
C ASN A 54 -8.73 11.17 -10.93
N CYS A 55 -8.93 10.91 -9.63
CA CYS A 55 -8.57 9.64 -8.99
C CYS A 55 -9.80 8.76 -8.63
N HIS A 56 -10.95 9.00 -9.26
CA HIS A 56 -12.21 8.29 -9.01
C HIS A 56 -12.29 6.97 -9.79
N VAL A 57 -11.30 6.10 -9.57
CA VAL A 57 -11.26 4.78 -10.21
C VAL A 57 -12.45 3.93 -9.73
N PRO A 58 -13.33 3.43 -10.63
CA PRO A 58 -14.41 2.54 -10.24
C PRO A 58 -13.87 1.23 -9.64
N THR A 59 -14.52 0.69 -8.60
CA THR A 59 -14.10 -0.59 -7.98
C THR A 59 -14.04 -1.75 -9.00
N LYS A 60 -14.93 -1.74 -9.99
CA LYS A 60 -15.00 -2.70 -11.11
C LYS A 60 -14.45 -2.11 -12.41
N TYR A 61 -13.42 -1.27 -12.34
CA TYR A 61 -12.73 -0.74 -13.52
C TYR A 61 -12.28 -1.89 -14.43
N LYS A 62 -12.74 -1.90 -15.69
CA LYS A 62 -12.65 -3.08 -16.57
C LYS A 62 -11.23 -3.29 -17.07
N GLU A 63 -10.56 -2.20 -17.36
CA GLU A 63 -9.21 -2.10 -17.91
C GLU A 63 -8.18 -2.50 -16.85
N ASN A 64 -8.45 -2.19 -15.57
CA ASN A 64 -7.59 -2.56 -14.46
C ASN A 64 -8.36 -2.71 -13.15
N THR A 65 -9.02 -3.85 -12.99
CA THR A 65 -9.81 -4.14 -11.77
C THR A 65 -8.95 -4.19 -10.51
N ALA A 66 -7.65 -4.50 -10.64
CA ALA A 66 -6.72 -4.49 -9.51
C ALA A 66 -6.50 -3.07 -8.97
N LEU A 67 -6.42 -2.06 -9.85
CA LEU A 67 -6.33 -0.65 -9.45
C LEU A 67 -7.61 -0.18 -8.75
N GLY A 68 -8.78 -0.49 -9.31
CA GLY A 68 -10.07 -0.14 -8.70
C GLY A 68 -10.23 -0.70 -7.29
N ARG A 69 -9.87 -1.99 -7.10
CA ARG A 69 -9.83 -2.60 -5.76
C ARG A 69 -8.80 -1.93 -4.85
N TRP A 70 -7.61 -1.63 -5.36
CA TRP A 70 -6.56 -0.98 -4.58
C TRP A 70 -6.96 0.41 -4.07
N VAL A 71 -7.63 1.21 -4.91
CA VAL A 71 -8.19 2.53 -4.53
C VAL A 71 -9.23 2.38 -3.42
N SER A 72 -10.14 1.42 -3.54
CA SER A 72 -11.11 1.11 -2.48
C SER A 72 -10.44 0.69 -1.17
N THR A 73 -9.38 -0.11 -1.26
CA THR A 73 -8.55 -0.47 -0.09
C THR A 73 -7.91 0.76 0.54
N GLN A 74 -7.37 1.72 -0.22
CA GLN A 74 -6.77 2.93 0.36
C GLN A 74 -7.79 3.72 1.19
N ARG A 75 -9.02 3.87 0.69
CA ARG A 75 -10.12 4.56 1.42
C ARG A 75 -10.47 3.82 2.72
N SER A 76 -10.55 2.50 2.67
CA SER A 76 -10.85 1.66 3.85
C SER A 76 -9.74 1.73 4.90
N GLU A 77 -8.47 1.67 4.48
CA GLU A 77 -7.32 1.75 5.39
C GLU A 77 -7.15 3.15 5.99
N TYR A 78 -7.50 4.21 5.24
CA TYR A 78 -7.55 5.57 5.76
C TYR A 78 -8.61 5.72 6.86
N LYS A 79 -9.83 5.20 6.64
CA LYS A 79 -10.88 5.21 7.67
C LYS A 79 -10.40 4.54 8.96
N LYS A 80 -9.84 3.34 8.86
CA LYS A 80 -9.25 2.62 10.02
C LYS A 80 -8.16 3.43 10.72
N PHE A 81 -7.30 4.10 9.95
CA PHE A 81 -6.25 4.95 10.50
C PHE A 81 -6.83 6.14 11.28
N CYS A 82 -7.85 6.81 10.75
CA CYS A 82 -8.56 7.89 11.44
C CYS A 82 -9.28 7.41 12.71
N GLU A 83 -9.76 6.16 12.73
CA GLU A 83 -10.36 5.51 13.90
C GLU A 83 -9.31 5.05 14.94
N GLY A 84 -8.02 5.25 14.68
CA GLY A 84 -6.94 4.86 15.58
C GLY A 84 -6.60 3.36 15.55
N ASP A 85 -7.01 2.62 14.53
CA ASP A 85 -6.67 1.21 14.39
C ASP A 85 -5.17 1.04 14.09
N THR A 86 -4.43 0.58 15.09
CA THR A 86 -2.98 0.29 15.00
C THR A 86 -2.64 -0.81 13.99
N LYS A 87 -3.63 -1.55 13.49
CA LYS A 87 -3.48 -2.58 12.45
C LYS A 87 -3.62 -2.04 11.04
N SER A 88 -4.01 -0.77 10.85
CA SER A 88 -4.10 -0.16 9.52
C SER A 88 -2.73 -0.18 8.82
N ALA A 89 -2.74 -0.53 7.54
CA ALA A 89 -1.57 -0.44 6.68
C ALA A 89 -1.35 0.98 6.14
N MET A 90 -2.24 1.92 6.46
CA MET A 90 -2.11 3.34 6.12
C MET A 90 -1.11 4.02 7.06
N ASN A 91 -0.40 5.02 6.54
CA ASN A 91 0.52 5.85 7.31
C ASN A 91 0.58 7.27 6.73
N ALA A 92 1.22 8.19 7.45
CA ALA A 92 1.31 9.60 7.06
C ALA A 92 1.95 9.82 5.67
N ASP A 93 2.96 9.03 5.30
CA ASP A 93 3.60 9.18 3.98
C ASP A 93 2.65 8.77 2.85
N LYS A 94 1.97 7.63 2.96
CA LYS A 94 0.97 7.20 1.97
C LYS A 94 -0.15 8.22 1.82
N ILE A 95 -0.62 8.79 2.94
CA ILE A 95 -1.65 9.83 2.96
C ILE A 95 -1.18 11.04 2.16
N ARG A 96 -0.03 11.61 2.55
CA ARG A 96 0.57 12.78 1.90
C ARG A 96 0.77 12.56 0.40
N ARG A 97 1.21 11.37 -0.01
CA ARG A 97 1.45 11.03 -1.41
C ARG A 97 0.15 10.94 -2.22
N LEU A 98 -0.90 10.34 -1.66
CA LEU A 98 -2.22 10.30 -2.29
C LEU A 98 -2.82 11.72 -2.38
N GLU A 99 -2.72 12.52 -1.33
CA GLU A 99 -3.17 13.90 -1.32
C GLU A 99 -2.41 14.79 -2.31
N SER A 100 -1.10 14.56 -2.50
CA SER A 100 -0.31 15.32 -3.48
C SER A 100 -0.78 15.16 -4.93
N ILE A 101 -1.52 14.08 -5.21
CA ILE A 101 -2.15 13.86 -6.52
C ILE A 101 -3.64 14.19 -6.50
N GLY A 102 -4.15 14.88 -5.48
CA GLY A 102 -5.56 15.28 -5.40
C GLY A 102 -6.51 14.10 -5.13
N PHE A 103 -6.03 13.06 -4.45
CA PHE A 103 -6.88 11.93 -4.06
C PHE A 103 -7.90 12.36 -3.00
N ALA A 104 -9.18 12.39 -3.36
CA ALA A 104 -10.26 12.63 -2.42
C ALA A 104 -10.58 11.35 -1.63
N TRP A 105 -10.48 11.38 -0.30
CA TRP A 105 -10.75 10.22 0.58
C TRP A 105 -12.24 9.88 0.69
N PHE A 106 -13.08 10.90 0.75
CA PHE A 106 -14.53 10.80 0.81
C PHE A 106 -15.10 11.37 -0.49
N MET A 107 -15.96 10.60 -1.16
CA MET A 107 -16.81 11.19 -2.19
C MET A 107 -17.96 11.85 -1.44
N VAL A 108 -17.96 13.18 -1.41
CA VAL A 108 -19.18 13.91 -1.05
C VAL A 108 -20.10 13.76 -2.27
N LEU A 109 -21.23 13.06 -2.08
CA LEU A 109 -22.30 13.01 -3.06
C LEU A 109 -22.97 14.38 -3.21
#